data_AF-A0A9W5PYD4-F1
#
_entry.id   AF-A0A9W5PYD4-F1
#
_cell.length_a   1.000
_cell.length_b   1.000
_cell.length_c   1.000
_cell.angle_alpha   90.00
_cell.angle_beta   90.00
_cell.angle_gamma   90.00
#
_symmetry.space_group_name_H-M   'P 1'
#
loop_
_entity.id
_entity.type
_entity.pdbx_description
1 polymer ?
#
loop_
_entity_poly.entity_id
_entity_poly.type
_entity_poly.pdbx_seq_one_letter_code
_entity_poly.pdbx_strand_id
1 'polypeptide(L)'
;MGQKYDFHKMKIEFFIKSTEELKKEVQEALTFSALLVRCLGEILKESEKEQFKNTFSEYESLNHLIGNFLFKLMDGSYNLPQFINFLEKADTHYEQYKYKNGIAFGLTNYYELFNEYQETLFKHPNLLPFKEEFIEKLEAIPCFNY
;
A
#
# COMPACT_ATOMS: atom_id res chain seq x y z
N MET A 1 -8.81 11.34 17.49
CA MET A 1 -9.83 10.31 17.18
C MET A 1 -9.77 10.08 15.68
N GLY A 2 -9.16 8.99 15.23
CA GLY A 2 -8.99 8.72 13.80
C GLY A 2 -10.35 8.48 13.12
N GLN A 3 -10.53 9.02 11.92
CA GLN A 3 -11.69 8.67 11.09
C GLN A 3 -11.71 7.15 10.91
N LYS A 4 -12.82 6.53 11.28
CA LYS A 4 -13.04 5.10 11.03
C LYS A 4 -13.38 4.96 9.55
N TYR A 5 -12.42 4.56 8.74
CA TYR A 5 -12.64 4.31 7.32
C TYR A 5 -13.74 3.26 7.14
N ASP A 6 -14.74 3.58 6.33
CA ASP A 6 -15.79 2.64 5.93
C ASP A 6 -15.35 1.94 4.64
N PHE A 7 -14.66 0.81 4.80
CA PHE A 7 -14.13 0.02 3.70
C PHE A 7 -15.23 -0.62 2.84
N HIS A 8 -16.42 -0.83 3.40
CA HIS A 8 -17.57 -1.31 2.62
C HIS A 8 -18.05 -0.24 1.64
N LYS A 9 -18.19 1.00 2.13
CA LYS A 9 -18.51 2.16 1.29
C LYS A 9 -17.45 2.40 0.22
N MET A 10 -16.17 2.32 0.59
CA MET A 10 -15.05 2.48 -0.34
C MET A 10 -15.07 1.44 -1.47
N LYS A 11 -15.37 0.18 -1.16
CA LYS A 11 -15.52 -0.87 -2.18
C LYS A 11 -16.63 -0.52 -3.19
N ILE A 12 -17.77 -0.03 -2.70
CA ILE A 12 -18.88 0.42 -3.56
C ILE A 12 -18.43 1.61 -4.44
N GLU A 13 -17.70 2.56 -3.86
CA GLU A 13 -17.17 3.72 -4.59
C GLU A 13 -16.20 3.30 -5.70
N PHE A 14 -15.28 2.37 -5.46
CA PHE A 14 -14.44 1.81 -6.53
C PHE A 14 -15.26 1.08 -7.59
N PHE A 15 -16.26 0.31 -7.18
CA PHE A 15 -17.07 -0.48 -8.11
C PHE A 15 -17.82 0.38 -9.15
N ILE A 16 -18.24 1.59 -8.78
CA ILE A 16 -18.96 2.50 -9.67
C ILE A 16 -18.04 3.39 -10.54
N LYS A 17 -16.73 3.45 -10.26
CA LYS A 17 -15.77 4.23 -11.06
C LYS A 17 -15.68 3.74 -12.49
N SER A 18 -15.35 4.65 -13.40
CA SER A 18 -15.00 4.33 -14.78
C SER A 18 -13.69 3.54 -14.85
N THR A 19 -13.44 2.88 -16.00
CA THR A 19 -12.20 2.13 -16.21
C THR A 19 -10.97 3.03 -16.11
N GLU A 20 -11.02 4.26 -16.64
CA GLU A 20 -9.89 5.20 -16.58
C GLU A 20 -9.61 5.69 -15.16
N GLU A 21 -10.66 5.93 -14.36
CA GLU A 21 -10.47 6.23 -12.93
C GLU A 21 -9.87 5.04 -12.19
N LEU A 22 -10.37 3.83 -12.42
CA LEU A 22 -9.82 2.62 -11.80
C LEU A 22 -8.35 2.38 -12.17
N LYS A 23 -7.96 2.62 -13.42
CA LYS A 23 -6.56 2.55 -13.86
C LYS A 23 -5.68 3.50 -13.07
N LYS A 24 -6.14 4.75 -12.90
CA LYS A 24 -5.41 5.76 -12.14
C LYS A 24 -5.23 5.35 -10.68
N GLU A 25 -6.31 4.91 -10.03
CA GLU A 25 -6.28 4.44 -8.63
C GLU A 25 -5.35 3.23 -8.45
N VAL A 26 -5.42 2.25 -9.37
CA VAL A 26 -4.51 1.09 -9.35
C VAL A 26 -3.07 1.52 -9.57
N GLN A 27 -2.80 2.43 -10.50
CA GLN A 27 -1.45 2.93 -10.76
C GLN A 27 -0.89 3.67 -9.53
N GLU A 28 -1.70 4.48 -8.87
CA GLU A 28 -1.32 5.17 -7.63
C GLU A 28 -1.02 4.17 -6.51
N ALA A 29 -1.90 3.19 -6.29
CA ALA A 29 -1.71 2.15 -5.28
C ALA A 29 -0.43 1.33 -5.52
N LEU A 30 -0.15 0.95 -6.77
CA LEU A 30 1.06 0.20 -7.15
C LEU A 30 2.33 1.04 -6.97
N THR A 31 2.29 2.31 -7.40
CA THR A 31 3.41 3.23 -7.26
C THR A 31 3.75 3.42 -5.78
N PHE A 32 2.74 3.69 -4.95
CA PHE A 32 2.91 3.86 -3.52
C PHE A 32 3.41 2.58 -2.83
N SER A 33 2.85 1.43 -3.21
CA SER A 33 3.29 0.14 -2.68
C SER A 33 4.77 -0.13 -2.96
N ALA A 34 5.23 0.15 -4.18
CA ALA A 34 6.64 -0.03 -4.56
C ALA A 34 7.59 0.85 -3.73
N LEU A 35 7.16 2.07 -3.37
CA LEU A 35 7.95 2.99 -2.57
C LEU A 35 8.02 2.57 -1.12
N LEU A 36 6.89 2.15 -0.55
CA LEU A 36 6.84 1.56 0.78
C LEU A 36 7.77 0.36 0.87
N VAL A 37 7.70 -0.55 -0.11
CA VAL A 37 8.59 -1.73 -0.19
C VAL A 37 10.05 -1.30 -0.21
N ARG A 38 10.41 -0.32 -1.04
CA ARG A 38 11.80 0.15 -1.12
C ARG A 38 12.28 0.72 0.22
N CYS A 39 11.51 1.60 0.84
CA CYS A 39 11.96 2.32 2.02
C CYS A 39 11.98 1.42 3.26
N LEU A 40 10.95 0.59 3.44
CA LEU A 40 10.93 -0.40 4.51
C LEU A 40 11.98 -1.50 4.29
N GLY A 41 12.28 -1.86 3.04
CA GLY A 41 13.38 -2.75 2.69
C GLY A 41 14.76 -2.18 3.03
N GLU A 42 14.97 -0.88 2.79
CA GLU A 42 16.18 -0.17 3.23
C GLU A 42 16.32 -0.20 4.76
N ILE A 43 15.23 0.01 5.50
CA ILE A 43 15.21 -0.10 6.98
C ILE A 43 15.55 -1.52 7.44
N LEU A 44 14.97 -2.55 6.81
CA LEU A 44 15.30 -3.96 7.12
C LEU A 44 16.79 -4.25 6.88
N LYS A 45 17.37 -3.70 5.81
CA LYS A 45 18.80 -3.87 5.52
C LYS A 45 19.68 -3.17 6.55
N GLU A 46 19.30 -1.98 6.99
CA GLU A 46 20.00 -1.24 8.04
C GLU A 46 19.86 -1.93 9.42
N SER A 47 18.72 -2.57 9.69
CA SER A 47 18.48 -3.28 10.95
C SER A 47 19.31 -4.54 11.14
N GLU A 48 19.89 -5.07 10.06
CA GLU A 48 20.87 -6.15 10.12
C GLU A 48 22.23 -5.71 10.67
N LYS A 49 22.54 -4.41 10.67
CA LYS A 49 23.81 -3.87 11.18
C LYS A 49 23.86 -3.92 12.71
N GLU A 50 25.00 -4.32 13.25
CA GLU A 50 25.22 -4.53 14.69
C GLU A 50 24.99 -3.26 15.53
N GLN A 51 25.38 -2.09 15.01
CA GLN A 51 25.13 -0.79 15.64
C GLN A 51 23.63 -0.47 15.76
N PHE A 52 22.81 -0.90 14.80
CA PHE A 52 21.37 -0.70 14.84
C PHE A 52 20.73 -1.58 15.92
N LYS A 53 21.10 -2.87 15.98
CA LYS A 53 20.60 -3.82 16.99
C LYS A 53 20.93 -3.39 18.41
N ASN A 54 22.12 -2.81 18.61
CA ASN A 54 22.55 -2.28 19.90
C ASN A 54 21.82 -0.98 20.29
N THR A 55 21.30 -0.24 19.32
CA THR A 55 20.54 1.01 19.54
C THR A 55 19.04 0.74 19.78
N PHE A 56 18.50 -0.32 19.16
CA PHE A 56 17.08 -0.67 19.21
C PHE A 56 16.86 -2.09 19.73
N SER A 57 16.61 -2.25 21.04
CA SER A 57 16.43 -3.56 21.69
C SER A 57 15.21 -4.36 21.21
N GLU A 58 14.23 -3.71 20.58
CA GLU A 58 13.00 -4.34 20.06
C GLU A 58 13.04 -4.58 18.53
N TYR A 59 14.23 -4.57 17.91
CA TYR A 59 14.37 -4.60 16.45
C TYR A 59 13.79 -5.87 15.78
N GLU A 60 13.80 -7.04 16.45
CA GLU A 60 13.27 -8.29 15.87
C GLU A 60 11.76 -8.23 15.68
N SER A 61 11.04 -7.67 16.66
CA SER A 61 9.60 -7.43 16.58
C SER A 61 9.27 -6.46 15.44
N LEU A 62 10.06 -5.39 15.31
CA LEU A 62 9.93 -4.41 14.24
C LEU A 62 10.17 -5.03 12.86
N ASN A 63 11.22 -5.86 12.71
CA ASN A 63 11.51 -6.57 11.47
C ASN A 63 10.37 -7.51 11.07
N HIS A 64 9.80 -8.24 12.03
CA HIS A 64 8.65 -9.10 11.80
C HIS A 64 7.41 -8.27 11.37
N LEU A 65 7.15 -7.15 12.03
CA LEU A 65 6.05 -6.25 11.69
C LEU A 65 6.19 -5.68 10.28
N ILE A 66 7.38 -5.19 9.92
CA ILE A 66 7.69 -4.68 8.58
C ILE A 66 7.54 -5.80 7.55
N GLY A 67 8.15 -6.96 7.77
CA GLY A 67 8.09 -8.09 6.85
C GLY A 67 6.65 -8.57 6.60
N ASN A 68 5.85 -8.69 7.66
CA ASN A 68 4.43 -9.05 7.56
C ASN A 68 3.63 -8.02 6.78
N PHE A 69 3.85 -6.73 7.03
CA PHE A 69 3.19 -5.66 6.28
C PHE A 69 3.54 -5.70 4.79
N LEU A 70 4.82 -5.85 4.45
CA LEU A 70 5.27 -5.94 3.06
C LEU A 70 4.68 -7.14 2.34
N PHE A 71 4.59 -8.29 3.01
CA PHE A 71 3.95 -9.48 2.46
C PHE A 71 2.47 -9.23 2.15
N LYS A 72 1.71 -8.69 3.12
CA LYS A 72 0.29 -8.34 2.93
C LYS A 72 0.09 -7.33 1.80
N LEU A 73 0.95 -6.32 1.71
CA LEU A 73 0.88 -5.26 0.70
C LEU A 73 1.09 -5.83 -0.71
N MET A 74 2.04 -6.73 -0.88
CA MET A 74 2.28 -7.43 -2.14
C MET A 74 1.11 -8.34 -2.50
N ASP A 75 0.59 -9.13 -1.56
CA ASP A 75 -0.55 -10.03 -1.80
C ASP A 75 -1.81 -9.26 -2.21
N GLY A 76 -2.11 -8.15 -1.52
CA GLY A 76 -3.27 -7.31 -1.79
C GLY A 76 -3.24 -6.58 -3.13
N SER A 77 -2.04 -6.27 -3.65
CA SER A 77 -1.87 -5.49 -4.89
C SER A 77 -1.51 -6.33 -6.13
N TYR A 78 -1.05 -7.57 -5.95
CA TYR A 78 -0.48 -8.42 -7.00
C TYR A 78 -1.40 -8.61 -8.23
N ASN A 79 -2.71 -8.79 -8.01
CA ASN A 79 -3.66 -9.07 -9.10
C ASN A 79 -4.25 -7.81 -9.76
N LEU A 80 -4.03 -6.61 -9.20
CA LEU A 80 -4.62 -5.37 -9.72
C LEU A 80 -4.25 -5.07 -11.17
N PRO A 81 -2.97 -5.18 -11.62
CA PRO A 81 -2.61 -4.94 -13.01
C PRO A 81 -3.32 -5.89 -13.97
N GLN A 82 -3.47 -7.16 -13.58
CA GLN A 82 -4.09 -8.17 -14.41
C GLN A 82 -5.60 -7.93 -14.56
N PHE A 83 -6.29 -7.56 -13.48
CA PHE A 83 -7.71 -7.22 -13.55
C PHE A 83 -7.98 -5.97 -14.40
N ILE A 84 -7.09 -4.96 -14.39
CA ILE A 84 -7.20 -3.81 -15.28
C ILE A 84 -7.09 -4.24 -16.74
N ASN A 85 -6.07 -5.02 -17.11
CA ASN A 85 -5.88 -5.52 -18.47
C ASN A 85 -7.08 -6.36 -18.95
N PHE A 86 -7.68 -7.15 -18.06
CA PHE A 86 -8.89 -7.91 -18.39
C PHE A 86 -10.14 -7.03 -18.49
N LEU A 87 -10.27 -6.00 -17.64
CA LEU A 87 -11.36 -5.04 -17.71
C LEU A 87 -11.36 -4.26 -19.03
N GLU A 88 -10.18 -3.88 -19.54
CA GLU A 88 -10.03 -3.21 -20.84
C GLU A 88 -10.47 -4.06 -22.03
N LYS A 89 -10.39 -5.40 -21.88
CA LYS A 89 -10.73 -6.38 -22.91
C LYS A 89 -12.11 -7.01 -22.71
N ALA A 90 -12.86 -6.55 -21.70
CA ALA A 90 -14.13 -7.17 -21.32
C ALA A 90 -15.27 -6.73 -22.26
N ASP A 91 -15.77 -7.68 -23.05
CA ASP A 91 -16.81 -7.44 -24.04
C ASP A 91 -18.23 -7.63 -23.47
N THR A 92 -18.35 -8.27 -22.30
CA THR A 92 -19.64 -8.54 -21.66
C THR A 92 -19.82 -7.77 -20.35
N HIS A 93 -21.08 -7.44 -20.02
CA HIS A 93 -21.41 -6.83 -18.73
C HIS A 93 -21.01 -7.71 -17.53
N TYR A 94 -21.08 -9.04 -17.68
CA TYR A 94 -20.67 -9.98 -16.64
C TYR A 94 -19.15 -9.92 -16.38
N GLU A 95 -18.33 -9.87 -17.42
CA GLU A 95 -16.88 -9.73 -17.29
C GLU A 95 -16.49 -8.39 -16.69
N GLN A 96 -17.11 -7.30 -17.16
CA GLN A 96 -16.90 -5.98 -16.59
C GLN A 96 -17.23 -5.95 -15.10
N TYR A 97 -18.37 -6.54 -14.70
CA TYR A 97 -18.75 -6.69 -13.28
C TYR A 97 -17.69 -7.47 -12.49
N LYS A 98 -17.28 -8.63 -13.01
CA LYS A 98 -16.31 -9.51 -12.34
C LYS A 98 -14.97 -8.80 -12.11
N TYR A 99 -14.42 -8.16 -13.14
CA TYR A 99 -13.11 -7.51 -13.04
C TYR A 99 -13.18 -6.22 -12.21
N LYS A 100 -14.25 -5.42 -12.34
CA LYS A 100 -14.46 -4.26 -11.45
C LYS A 100 -14.58 -4.66 -9.99
N ASN A 101 -15.29 -5.75 -9.67
CA ASN A 101 -15.38 -6.25 -8.29
C ASN A 101 -14.02 -6.74 -7.77
N GLY A 102 -13.22 -7.39 -8.62
CA GLY A 102 -11.85 -7.79 -8.28
C GLY A 102 -10.94 -6.58 -7.98
N ILE A 103 -10.99 -5.55 -8.84
CA ILE A 103 -10.24 -4.30 -8.64
C ILE A 103 -10.70 -3.59 -7.37
N ALA A 104 -12.01 -3.44 -7.17
CA ALA A 104 -12.57 -2.79 -5.99
C ALA A 104 -12.13 -3.50 -4.70
N PHE A 105 -12.16 -4.83 -4.68
CA PHE A 105 -11.67 -5.61 -3.53
C PHE A 105 -10.17 -5.40 -3.29
N GLY A 106 -9.33 -5.48 -4.33
CA GLY A 106 -7.89 -5.29 -4.20
C GLY A 106 -7.53 -3.87 -3.75
N LEU A 107 -8.18 -2.84 -4.30
CA LEU A 107 -7.97 -1.45 -3.88
C LEU A 107 -8.42 -1.25 -2.43
N THR A 108 -9.59 -1.77 -2.03
CA THR A 108 -10.03 -1.70 -0.64
C THR A 108 -9.03 -2.35 0.31
N ASN A 109 -8.54 -3.56 0.00
CA ASN A 109 -7.51 -4.21 0.81
C ASN A 109 -6.22 -3.37 0.89
N TYR A 110 -5.79 -2.77 -0.23
CA TYR A 110 -4.65 -1.87 -0.24
C TYR A 110 -4.85 -0.68 0.71
N TYR A 111 -6.00 -0.01 0.68
CA TYR A 111 -6.28 1.13 1.57
C TYR A 111 -6.45 0.71 3.03
N GLU A 112 -6.98 -0.48 3.31
CA GLU A 112 -7.00 -1.07 4.66
C GLU A 112 -5.57 -1.24 5.20
N LEU A 113 -4.70 -1.85 4.41
CA LEU A 113 -3.29 -2.05 4.75
C LEU A 113 -2.54 -0.73 4.87
N PHE A 114 -2.80 0.22 3.98
CA PHE A 114 -2.19 1.54 4.06
C PHE A 114 -2.58 2.26 5.36
N ASN A 115 -3.84 2.17 5.77
CA ASN A 115 -4.28 2.70 7.04
C ASN A 115 -3.64 1.94 8.24
N GLU A 116 -3.50 0.62 8.17
CA GLU A 116 -2.73 -0.18 9.16
C GLU A 116 -1.30 0.34 9.26
N TYR A 117 -0.62 0.60 8.14
CA TYR A 117 0.72 1.18 8.10
C TYR A 117 0.77 2.57 8.76
N GLN A 118 -0.16 3.46 8.41
CA GLN A 118 -0.20 4.82 8.98
C GLN A 118 -0.39 4.81 10.50
N GLU A 119 -1.19 3.87 11.02
CA GLU A 119 -1.46 3.77 12.46
C GLU A 119 -0.37 3.01 13.24
N THR A 120 0.33 2.07 12.60
CA THR A 120 1.32 1.21 13.27
C THR A 120 2.75 1.60 12.94
N LEU A 121 3.22 1.22 11.75
CA LEU A 121 4.60 1.37 11.30
C LEU A 121 5.00 2.84 11.17
N PHE A 122 4.16 3.66 10.55
CA PHE A 122 4.44 5.08 10.46
C PHE A 122 4.55 5.66 11.86
N LYS A 123 3.64 5.42 12.80
CA LYS A 123 3.76 6.02 14.14
C LYS A 123 4.81 5.37 15.06
N HIS A 124 5.50 4.32 14.61
CA HIS A 124 6.43 3.56 15.45
C HIS A 124 7.65 4.42 15.86
N PRO A 125 7.97 4.54 17.16
CA PRO A 125 9.07 5.39 17.65
C PRO A 125 10.42 5.10 16.99
N ASN A 126 10.75 3.81 16.81
CA ASN A 126 12.00 3.38 16.18
C ASN A 126 12.07 3.64 14.67
N LEU A 127 10.95 4.01 14.03
CA LEU A 127 10.90 4.37 12.62
C LEU A 127 10.85 5.89 12.41
N LEU A 128 10.66 6.69 13.47
CA LEU A 128 10.68 8.15 13.40
C LEU A 128 11.94 8.72 12.74
N PRO A 129 13.17 8.24 13.04
CA PRO A 129 14.38 8.78 12.41
C PRO A 129 14.44 8.54 10.89
N PHE A 130 13.73 7.53 10.38
CA PHE A 130 13.70 7.18 8.96
C PHE A 130 12.54 7.83 8.21
N LYS A 131 11.64 8.53 8.92
CA LYS A 131 10.47 9.17 8.31
C LYS A 131 10.79 10.35 7.44
N GLU A 132 11.72 11.19 7.83
CA GLU A 132 12.00 12.42 7.09
C GLU A 132 12.55 12.08 5.70
N GLU A 133 13.49 11.14 5.64
CA GLU A 133 14.01 10.57 4.38
C GLU A 133 12.91 9.86 3.57
N PHE A 134 11.97 9.19 4.25
CA PHE A 134 10.83 8.55 3.60
C PHE A 134 9.84 9.54 2.98
N ILE A 135 9.48 10.59 3.72
CA ILE A 135 8.56 11.65 3.27
C ILE A 135 9.19 12.42 2.11
N GLU A 136 10.48 12.76 2.20
CA GLU A 136 11.19 13.44 1.11
C GLU A 136 11.20 12.59 -0.18
N LYS A 137 11.43 11.27 -0.06
CA LYS A 137 11.33 10.33 -1.19
C LYS A 137 9.91 10.20 -1.75
N LEU A 138 8.87 10.35 -0.91
CA LEU A 138 7.46 10.34 -1.34
C LEU A 138 7.04 11.64 -2.02
N GLU A 139 7.42 12.79 -1.48
CA GLU A 139 7.10 14.13 -2.01
C GLU A 139 7.80 14.41 -3.34
N ALA A 140 8.96 13.78 -3.60
CA ALA A 140 9.65 13.84 -4.88
C ALA A 140 8.87 13.20 -6.06
N ILE A 141 7.71 12.62 -5.80
CA ILE A 141 6.95 11.85 -6.78
C ILE A 141 5.80 12.70 -7.30
N PRO A 142 5.71 12.94 -8.62
CA PRO A 142 4.78 13.92 -9.20
C PRO A 142 3.30 13.74 -8.84
N CYS A 143 2.87 12.54 -8.48
CA CYS A 143 1.50 12.23 -8.08
C CYS A 143 1.16 12.56 -6.62
N PHE A 144 2.12 13.04 -5.79
CA PHE A 144 1.92 13.34 -4.37
C PHE A 144 1.95 14.83 -4.00
N ASN A 145 1.98 15.74 -4.98
CA ASN A 145 1.76 17.16 -4.73
C ASN A 145 0.25 17.38 -4.41
N TYR A 146 -0.10 17.35 -3.13
CA TYR A 146 -1.39 17.82 -2.61
C TYR A 146 -1.29 19.26 -2.13
#